data_AF-A0A4P6UDB3-F1
#
_entry.id   AF-A0A4P6UDB3-F1
#
_cell.length_a   1.000
_cell.length_b   1.000
_cell.length_c   1.000
_cell.angle_alpha   90.00
_cell.angle_beta   90.00
_cell.angle_gamma   90.00
#
_symmetry.space_group_name_H-M   'P 1'
#
loop_
_entity.id
_entity.type
_entity.pdbx_description
1 polymer ?
#
loop_
_entity_poly.entity_id
_entity_poly.type
_entity_poly.pdbx_seq_one_letter_code
_entity_poly.pdbx_strand_id
1 'polypeptide(L)'
;MTSYAAGLVAAAIVYPVAHIGRPSGSDVLTREWTAVLATTAVFIGAITLPKQWATGLTAIGWIAHAAFDHAHERGTSSRLPRWYPALCAGYDVGVATLLCVPRPPSASARGPEPVNRL
;
A
#
# COMPACT_ATOMS: atom_id res chain seq x y z
N MET A 1 -7.41 -4.94 7.18
CA MET A 1 -7.19 -4.48 5.80
C MET A 1 -7.19 -2.96 5.74
N THR A 2 -8.14 -2.31 6.42
CA THR A 2 -8.24 -0.85 6.57
C THR A 2 -6.91 -0.15 6.92
N SER A 3 -6.12 -0.65 7.87
CA SER A 3 -4.83 -0.04 8.22
C SER A 3 -3.80 -0.08 7.08
N TYR A 4 -3.75 -1.18 6.31
CA TYR A 4 -2.85 -1.29 5.15
C TYR A 4 -3.31 -0.38 4.01
N ALA A 5 -4.63 -0.28 3.78
CA ALA A 5 -5.15 0.61 2.75
C ALA A 5 -5.01 2.10 3.15
N ALA A 6 -5.14 2.43 4.43
CA ALA A 6 -4.87 3.78 4.93
C ALA A 6 -3.38 4.15 4.79
N GLY A 7 -2.49 3.19 5.06
CA GLY A 7 -1.05 3.36 4.84
C GLY A 7 -0.71 3.64 3.37
N LEU A 8 -1.42 2.98 2.43
CA LEU A 8 -1.26 3.21 1.00
C LEU A 8 -1.65 4.63 0.58
N VAL A 9 -2.75 5.16 1.12
CA VAL A 9 -3.15 6.56 0.90
C VAL A 9 -2.11 7.53 1.46
N ALA A 10 -1.61 7.27 2.67
CA ALA A 10 -0.57 8.09 3.29
C ALA A 10 0.71 8.12 2.45
N ALA A 11 1.11 6.97 1.86
CA ALA A 11 2.26 6.89 0.97
C ALA A 11 2.07 7.77 -0.29
N ALA A 12 0.90 7.71 -0.94
CA ALA A 12 0.62 8.49 -2.14
C ALA A 12 0.63 10.01 -1.91
N ILE A 13 0.34 10.47 -0.69
CA ILE A 13 0.32 11.90 -0.32
C ILE A 13 1.74 12.49 -0.21
N VAL A 14 2.77 11.66 0.00
CA VAL A 14 4.14 12.15 0.27
C VAL A 14 4.67 13.03 -0.86
N TYR A 15 4.53 12.62 -2.13
CA TYR A 15 5.04 13.39 -3.26
C TYR A 15 4.34 14.75 -3.45
N PRO A 16 3.00 14.83 -3.50
CA PRO A 16 2.32 16.13 -3.61
C PRO A 16 2.71 17.08 -2.48
N VAL A 17 2.83 16.55 -1.25
CA VAL A 17 3.26 17.35 -0.08
C VAL A 17 4.71 17.80 -0.20
N ALA A 18 5.60 16.95 -0.73
CA ALA A 18 7.00 17.29 -0.95
C ALA A 18 7.19 18.42 -1.98
N HIS A 19 6.20 18.67 -2.84
CA HIS A 19 6.16 19.75 -3.82
C HIS A 19 5.50 21.05 -3.32
N ILE A 20 4.89 21.07 -2.12
CA ILE A 20 4.29 22.30 -1.58
C ILE A 20 5.35 23.40 -1.45
N GLY A 21 5.09 24.55 -2.08
CA GLY A 21 6.00 25.69 -2.08
C GLY A 21 7.16 25.59 -3.06
N ARG A 22 7.11 24.66 -4.03
CA ARG A 22 8.06 24.58 -5.14
C ARG A 22 7.38 24.60 -6.52
N PRO A 23 8.06 25.14 -7.54
CA PRO A 23 7.59 25.03 -8.91
C PRO A 23 7.69 23.57 -9.37
N SER A 24 6.55 22.99 -9.73
CA SER A 24 6.43 21.67 -10.35
C SER A 24 5.59 21.79 -11.61
N GLY A 25 5.91 20.99 -12.62
CA GLY A 25 5.09 20.91 -13.83
C GLY A 25 3.67 20.40 -13.51
N SER A 26 2.66 20.91 -14.23
CA SER A 26 1.26 20.49 -14.09
C SER A 26 1.08 18.98 -14.26
N ASP A 27 1.87 18.37 -15.14
CA ASP A 27 1.78 16.93 -15.44
C ASP A 27 2.26 16.07 -14.27
N VAL A 28 3.30 16.53 -13.56
CA VAL A 28 3.83 15.87 -12.35
C VAL A 28 2.79 15.90 -11.23
N LEU A 29 2.22 17.08 -10.98
CA LEU A 29 1.17 17.28 -9.98
C LEU A 29 -0.09 16.46 -10.32
N THR A 30 -0.52 16.46 -11.59
CA THR A 30 -1.69 15.69 -12.03
C THR A 30 -1.49 14.19 -11.80
N ARG A 31 -0.30 13.67 -12.14
CA ARG A 31 0.06 12.26 -11.90
C ARG A 31 0.04 11.90 -10.41
N GLU A 32 0.63 12.74 -9.57
CA GLU A 32 0.67 12.56 -8.11
C GLU A 32 -0.72 12.57 -7.48
N TRP A 33 -1.56 13.55 -7.80
CA TRP A 33 -2.93 13.62 -7.29
C TRP A 33 -3.80 12.47 -7.82
N THR A 34 -3.56 12.01 -9.04
CA THR A 34 -4.22 10.82 -9.58
C THR A 34 -3.88 9.57 -8.75
N ALA A 35 -2.63 9.42 -8.32
CA ALA A 35 -2.23 8.33 -7.43
C ALA A 35 -2.93 8.42 -6.06
N VAL A 36 -3.07 9.62 -5.49
CA VAL A 36 -3.83 9.84 -4.25
C VAL A 36 -5.31 9.43 -4.42
N LEU A 37 -5.95 9.81 -5.53
CA LEU A 37 -7.32 9.42 -5.80
C LEU A 37 -7.47 7.90 -5.98
N ALA A 38 -6.57 7.27 -6.73
CA ALA A 38 -6.58 5.83 -6.95
C ALA A 38 -6.41 5.04 -5.64
N THR A 39 -5.46 5.44 -4.79
CA THR A 39 -5.24 4.78 -3.50
C THR A 39 -6.39 5.04 -2.51
N THR A 40 -7.05 6.20 -2.60
CA THR A 40 -8.29 6.48 -1.84
C THR A 40 -9.42 5.56 -2.28
N ALA A 41 -9.57 5.29 -3.58
CA ALA A 41 -10.55 4.32 -4.08
C ALA A 41 -10.26 2.90 -3.56
N VAL A 42 -8.98 2.51 -3.49
CA VAL A 42 -8.57 1.24 -2.85
C VAL A 42 -8.96 1.19 -1.38
N PHE A 43 -8.78 2.30 -0.63
CA PHE A 43 -9.22 2.40 0.76
C PHE A 43 -10.74 2.23 0.91
N ILE A 44 -11.53 2.92 0.07
CA ILE A 44 -12.99 2.77 0.03
C ILE A 44 -13.37 1.31 -0.27
N GLY A 45 -12.71 0.68 -1.25
CA GLY A 45 -12.90 -0.74 -1.55
C GLY A 45 -12.55 -1.64 -0.36
N ALA A 46 -11.49 -1.33 0.39
CA ALA A 46 -11.07 -2.11 1.54
C ALA A 46 -12.06 -2.06 2.73
N ILE A 47 -12.88 -1.00 2.84
CA ILE A 47 -13.92 -0.87 3.88
C ILE A 47 -15.30 -1.32 3.42
N THR A 48 -15.56 -1.38 2.11
CA THR A 48 -16.88 -1.74 1.55
C THR A 48 -16.95 -3.18 1.04
N LEU A 49 -15.84 -3.76 0.57
CA LEU A 49 -15.83 -5.10 -0.01
C LEU A 49 -15.68 -6.21 1.03
N PRO A 50 -16.17 -7.44 0.74
CA PRO A 50 -15.91 -8.61 1.55
C PRO A 50 -14.41 -8.86 1.74
N LYS A 51 -14.04 -9.43 2.89
CA LYS A 51 -12.64 -9.64 3.31
C LYS A 51 -11.80 -10.39 2.27
N GLN A 52 -12.38 -11.36 1.56
CA GLN A 52 -11.67 -12.11 0.52
C GLN A 52 -11.21 -11.21 -0.65
N TRP A 53 -11.99 -10.19 -1.01
CA TRP A 53 -11.66 -9.27 -2.11
C TRP A 53 -10.84 -8.08 -1.62
N ALA A 54 -11.15 -7.56 -0.44
CA ALA A 54 -10.44 -6.42 0.16
C ALA A 54 -8.93 -6.67 0.29
N THR A 55 -8.53 -7.91 0.63
CA THR A 55 -7.11 -8.28 0.76
C THR A 55 -6.39 -8.24 -0.59
N GLY A 56 -6.96 -8.87 -1.62
CA GLY A 56 -6.38 -8.86 -2.97
C GLY A 56 -6.33 -7.45 -3.57
N LEU A 57 -7.41 -6.67 -3.44
CA LEU A 57 -7.45 -5.28 -3.90
C LEU A 57 -6.37 -4.43 -3.23
N THR A 58 -6.20 -4.56 -1.91
CA THR A 58 -5.17 -3.81 -1.17
C THR A 58 -3.77 -4.23 -1.60
N ALA A 59 -3.51 -5.52 -1.79
CA ALA A 59 -2.22 -6.02 -2.26
C ALA A 59 -1.87 -5.52 -3.67
N ILE A 60 -2.84 -5.54 -4.59
CA ILE A 60 -2.68 -4.97 -5.94
C ILE A 60 -2.40 -3.48 -5.86
N GLY A 61 -3.09 -2.74 -4.97
CA GLY A 61 -2.84 -1.32 -4.74
C GLY A 61 -1.40 -1.03 -4.34
N TRP A 62 -0.83 -1.82 -3.42
CA TRP A 62 0.59 -1.69 -3.03
C TRP A 62 1.55 -2.00 -4.19
N ILE A 63 1.30 -3.04 -5.00
CA ILE A 63 2.13 -3.32 -6.18
C ILE A 63 2.05 -2.20 -7.22
N ALA A 64 0.85 -1.67 -7.46
CA ALA A 64 0.67 -0.54 -8.38
C ALA A 64 1.40 0.71 -7.89
N HIS A 65 1.40 0.96 -6.58
CA HIS A 65 2.14 2.07 -5.97
C HIS A 65 3.66 1.85 -6.04
N ALA A 66 4.15 0.62 -5.86
CA ALA A 66 5.57 0.29 -6.07
C ALA A 66 6.02 0.61 -7.51
N ALA A 67 5.18 0.32 -8.50
CA ALA A 67 5.44 0.65 -9.89
C ALA A 67 5.44 2.17 -10.13
N PHE A 68 4.51 2.90 -9.48
CA PHE A 68 4.49 4.36 -9.48
C PHE A 68 5.77 4.94 -8.90
N ASP A 69 6.22 4.45 -7.74
CA ASP A 69 7.46 4.88 -7.09
C ASP A 69 8.70 4.60 -7.94
N HIS A 70 8.75 3.42 -8.57
CA HIS A 70 9.86 3.07 -9.45
C HIS A 70 9.94 3.96 -10.68
N ALA A 71 8.78 4.32 -11.26
CA ALA A 71 8.66 5.20 -12.42
C ALA A 71 8.73 6.69 -12.05
N HIS A 72 8.68 7.03 -10.76
CA HIS A 72 8.77 8.40 -10.30
C HIS A 72 10.20 8.93 -10.52
N GLU A 73 10.33 10.06 -11.21
CA GLU A 73 11.63 10.65 -11.49
C GLU A 73 12.37 10.99 -10.20
N ARG A 74 13.67 10.67 -10.17
CA ARG A 74 14.60 11.01 -9.07
C ARG A 74 14.99 12.49 -9.10
N GLY A 75 14.05 13.36 -9.48
CA GLY A 75 14.28 14.74 -9.91
C GLY A 75 14.72 15.66 -8.78
N THR A 76 15.50 16.69 -9.15
CA THR A 76 16.05 17.72 -8.25
C THR A 76 15.00 18.69 -7.69
N SER A 77 13.76 18.61 -8.17
CA SER A 77 12.68 19.54 -7.82
C SER A 77 11.96 19.16 -6.52
N SER A 78 12.02 17.90 -6.10
CA SER A 78 11.41 17.41 -4.86
C SER A 78 12.34 17.65 -3.64
N ARG A 79 11.76 17.70 -2.43
CA ARG A 79 12.51 17.67 -1.17
C ARG A 79 13.11 16.30 -0.86
N LEU A 80 12.73 15.27 -1.62
CA LEU A 80 13.07 13.89 -1.34
C LEU A 80 14.45 13.51 -1.90
N PRO A 81 15.26 12.75 -1.14
CA PRO A 81 16.51 12.20 -1.64
C PRO A 81 16.29 11.28 -2.84
N ARG A 82 17.27 11.21 -3.75
CA ARG A 82 17.19 10.36 -4.97
C ARG A 82 16.99 8.87 -4.71
N TRP A 83 17.36 8.37 -3.53
CA TRP A 83 17.18 6.97 -3.13
C TRP A 83 15.76 6.69 -2.58
N TYR A 84 15.00 7.73 -2.23
CA TYR A 84 13.70 7.59 -1.56
C TYR A 84 12.69 6.77 -2.36
N PRO A 85 12.48 7.01 -3.69
CA PRO A 85 11.50 6.24 -4.45
C PRO A 85 11.86 4.74 -4.54
N ALA A 86 13.15 4.40 -4.63
CA ALA A 86 13.57 3.00 -4.67
C ALA A 86 13.32 2.28 -3.34
N LEU A 87 13.50 2.97 -2.21
CA LEU A 87 13.20 2.44 -0.89
C LEU A 87 11.69 2.24 -0.69
N CYS A 88 10.87 3.21 -1.11
CA CYS A 88 9.41 3.10 -1.05
C CYS A 88 8.88 1.95 -1.91
N ALA A 89 9.36 1.82 -3.15
CA ALA A 89 9.00 0.70 -4.01
C ALA A 89 9.32 -0.67 -3.36
N GLY A 90 10.47 -0.79 -2.67
CA GLY A 90 10.82 -2.00 -1.94
C GLY A 90 9.89 -2.29 -0.76
N TYR A 91 9.54 -1.26 0.01
CA TYR A 91 8.59 -1.36 1.12
C TYR A 91 7.21 -1.82 0.62
N ASP A 92 6.72 -1.22 -0.46
CA ASP A 92 5.42 -1.53 -1.06
C ASP A 92 5.31 -3.00 -1.51
N VAL A 93 6.35 -3.51 -2.17
CA VAL A 93 6.44 -4.93 -2.53
C VAL A 93 6.43 -5.83 -1.29
N GLY A 94 7.14 -5.43 -0.23
CA GLY A 94 7.15 -6.16 1.04
C GLY A 94 5.76 -6.25 1.68
N VAL A 95 5.03 -5.13 1.72
CA VAL A 95 3.65 -5.09 2.24
C VAL A 95 2.72 -5.95 1.37
N ALA A 96 2.79 -5.82 0.05
CA ALA A 96 1.98 -6.64 -0.86
C ALA A 96 2.24 -8.14 -0.66
N THR A 97 3.51 -8.53 -0.52
CA THR A 97 3.90 -9.92 -0.25
C THR A 97 3.31 -10.43 1.06
N LEU A 98 3.40 -9.63 2.13
CA LEU A 98 2.83 -9.98 3.43
C LEU A 98 1.31 -10.19 3.38
N LEU A 99 0.60 -9.44 2.53
CA LEU A 99 -0.84 -9.58 2.34
C LEU A 99 -1.22 -10.85 1.56
N CYS A 100 -0.31 -11.37 0.73
CA CYS A 100 -0.51 -12.58 -0.08
C CYS A 100 -0.11 -13.88 0.63
N VAL A 101 0.71 -13.83 1.68
CA VAL A 101 1.12 -15.03 2.43
C VAL A 101 -0.04 -15.54 3.30
N PRO A 102 -0.46 -16.82 3.15
CA PRO A 102 -1.46 -17.43 4.02
C PRO A 102 -1.00 -17.39 5.49
N ARG A 103 -1.85 -16.91 6.40
CA ARG A 103 -1.56 -17.06 7.83
C ARG A 103 -1.74 -18.53 8.23
N PRO A 104 -0.78 -19.12 8.97
CA PRO A 104 -0.99 -20.43 9.57
C PRO A 104 -2.18 -20.37 10.54
N PRO A 105 -2.95 -21.47 10.69
CA PRO A 105 -4.07 -21.51 11.61
C PRO A 105 -3.59 -21.23 13.04
N SER A 106 -4.28 -20.31 13.72
CA SER A 106 -4.03 -19.98 15.12
C SER A 106 -4.22 -21.22 16.01
N ALA A 107 -3.26 -21.47 16.91
CA ALA A 107 -3.19 -22.66 17.76
C ALA A 107 -4.46 -22.91 18.63
N SER A 108 -5.29 -21.89 18.85
CA SER A 108 -6.58 -22.00 19.54
C SER A 108 -7.63 -22.89 18.86
N ALA A 109 -7.45 -23.28 17.59
CA ALA A 109 -8.38 -24.16 16.89
C ALA A 109 -8.19 -25.66 17.23
N ARG A 110 -7.11 -26.03 17.92
CA ARG A 110 -6.98 -27.38 18.51
C ARG A 110 -7.78 -27.40 19.81
N GLY A 111 -9.07 -27.73 19.71
CA GLY A 111 -9.87 -28.11 20.88
C GLY A 111 -9.21 -29.28 21.61
N PRO A 112 -9.44 -29.42 22.94
CA PRO A 112 -8.88 -30.54 23.70
C PRO A 112 -9.37 -31.87 23.11
N GLU A 113 -8.40 -32.75 22.88
CA GLU A 113 -8.63 -34.13 22.43
C GLU A 113 -9.60 -34.83 23.39
N PRO A 114 -10.65 -35.53 22.91
CA PRO A 114 -11.53 -36.27 23.80
C PRO A 114 -10.73 -37.43 24.42
N VAL A 115 -10.44 -37.31 25.71
CA VAL A 115 -9.86 -38.40 26.52
C VAL A 115 -10.89 -39.52 26.56
N ASN A 116 -10.68 -40.53 25.71
CA ASN A 116 -11.47 -41.75 25.69
C ASN A 116 -11.13 -42.53 26.97
N ARG A 117 -11.95 -42.38 28.02
CA ARG A 117 -11.85 -43.22 29.22
C ARG A 117 -12.59 -44.53 28.95
N LEU A 118 -11.81 -45.61 28.88
CA LEU A 118 -12.27 -46.99 29.01
C LEU A 118 -12.58 -47.30 30.48
#